data_AF-A0A977PX34-F1
#
_entry.id   AF-A0A977PX34-F1
#
_cell.length_a   1.000
_cell.length_b   1.000
_cell.length_c   1.000
_cell.angle_alpha   90.00
_cell.angle_beta   90.00
_cell.angle_gamma   90.00
#
_symmetry.space_group_name_H-M   'P 1'
#
loop_
_entity.id
_entity.type
_entity.pdbx_description
1 polymer ?
#
loop_
_entity_poly.entity_id
_entity_poly.type
_entity_poly.pdbx_seq_one_letter_code
_entity_poly.pdbx_strand_id
1 'polypeptide(L)' 'MSGINYLIELDKKHLAKHLPNTPQVKRLLSKGLSAHIFKDIETLENVAQF' A
#
# COMPACT_ATOMS: atom_id res chain seq x y z
N MET A 1 -16.01 -13.59 20.59
CA MET A 1 -15.98 -12.99 19.25
C MET A 1 -15.70 -14.11 18.25
N SER A 2 -16.69 -14.58 17.48
CA SER A 2 -16.38 -15.46 16.35
C SER A 2 -15.80 -14.58 15.24
N GLY A 3 -14.49 -14.37 15.30
CA GLY A 3 -13.77 -13.56 14.33
C GLY A 3 -13.90 -14.16 12.94
N ILE A 4 -14.10 -13.30 11.95
CA ILE A 4 -14.03 -13.65 10.55
C ILE A 4 -12.63 -14.19 10.27
N ASN A 5 -12.53 -15.49 9.92
CA ASN A 5 -11.26 -16.18 9.70
C ASN A 5 -10.96 -16.26 8.20
N TYR A 6 -10.59 -15.12 7.60
CA TYR A 6 -10.11 -15.07 6.22
C TYR A 6 -8.60 -14.88 6.21
N LEU A 7 -7.93 -15.54 5.26
CA LEU A 7 -6.55 -15.27 4.94
C LEU A 7 -6.47 -13.86 4.33
N ILE A 8 -5.76 -12.96 5.01
CA ILE A 8 -5.49 -11.62 4.50
C ILE A 8 -4.16 -11.70 3.76
N GLU A 9 -4.20 -11.47 2.44
CA GLU A 9 -3.01 -11.41 1.60
C GLU A 9 -2.78 -9.98 1.10
N LEU A 10 -1.51 -9.62 0.95
CA LEU A 10 -1.11 -8.34 0.37
C LEU A 10 -1.49 -8.26 -1.12
N ASP A 11 -2.31 -7.26 -1.48
CA ASP A 11 -2.63 -7.00 -2.89
C ASP A 11 -1.44 -6.37 -3.63
N LYS A 12 -0.68 -7.25 -4.30
CA LYS A 12 0.50 -6.87 -5.08
C LYS A 12 0.18 -5.93 -6.25
N LYS A 13 -1.06 -5.90 -6.76
CA LYS A 13 -1.45 -5.04 -7.90
C LYS A 13 -1.51 -3.56 -7.52
N HIS A 14 -1.63 -3.26 -6.22
CA HIS A 14 -1.77 -1.89 -5.73
C HIS A 14 -0.54 -1.35 -5.02
N LEU A 15 0.55 -2.13 -4.94
CA LEU A 15 1.83 -1.70 -4.34
C LEU A 15 2.33 -0.37 -4.88
N ALA A 16 2.23 -0.15 -6.19
CA ALA A 16 2.74 1.07 -6.79
C ALA A 16 2.07 2.35 -6.25
N LYS A 17 0.83 2.29 -5.73
CA LYS A 17 0.17 3.46 -5.10
C LYS A 17 0.75 3.82 -3.72
N HIS A 18 1.55 2.91 -3.15
CA HIS A 18 2.11 3.02 -1.81
C HIS A 18 3.63 3.15 -1.80
N LEU A 19 4.27 3.20 -2.98
CA LEU A 19 5.71 3.38 -3.13
C LEU A 19 6.04 4.78 -3.66
N PRO A 20 7.18 5.35 -3.24
CA PRO A 20 7.56 6.68 -3.68
C PRO A 20 7.88 6.68 -5.17
N ASN A 21 7.75 7.85 -5.80
CA ASN A 21 8.18 8.12 -7.17
C ASN A 21 7.49 7.30 -8.28
N THR A 22 6.41 6.57 -7.98
CA THR A 22 5.64 5.87 -9.01
C THR A 22 4.71 6.83 -9.78
N PRO A 23 4.37 6.51 -11.04
CA PRO A 23 3.35 7.27 -11.78
C PRO A 23 2.00 7.34 -11.06
N GLN A 24 1.64 6.28 -10.33
CA GLN A 24 0.40 6.18 -9.56
C GLN A 24 0.37 7.20 -8.43
N VAL A 25 1.45 7.29 -7.63
CA VAL A 25 1.57 8.27 -6.55
C VAL A 25 1.61 9.69 -7.10
N LYS A 26 2.40 9.94 -8.15
CA LYS A 26 2.45 11.27 -8.80
C LYS A 26 1.08 11.71 -9.27
N ARG A 27 0.30 10.80 -9.87
CA ARG A 27 -1.08 11.07 -10.32
C ARG A 27 -2.05 11.32 -9.16
N LEU A 28 -1.87 10.65 -8.02
CA LEU A 28 -2.69 10.89 -6.82
C LEU A 28 -2.40 12.26 -6.22
N LEU A 29 -1.12 12.58 -6.04
CA LEU A 29 -0.67 13.87 -5.53
C LEU A 29 -1.07 15.02 -6.45
N SER A 30 -0.96 14.86 -7.78
CA SER A 30 -1.39 15.89 -8.74
C SER A 30 -2.89 16.18 -8.69
N LYS A 31 -3.69 15.25 -8.18
CA LYS A 31 -5.13 15.43 -7.99
C LYS A 31 -5.48 16.05 -6.64
N GLY A 32 -4.50 16.42 -5.82
CA GLY A 32 -4.71 16.89 -4.46
C GLY A 32 -5.25 15.81 -3.52
N LEU A 33 -5.12 14.53 -3.90
CA LEU A 33 -5.57 13.41 -3.08
C LEU A 33 -4.45 12.98 -2.13
N SER A 34 -4.84 12.59 -0.92
CA SER A 34 -3.91 12.00 0.05
C SER A 34 -3.45 10.61 -0.43
N ALA A 35 -2.17 10.33 -0.28
CA ALA A 35 -1.58 9.02 -0.54
C ALA A 35 -0.78 8.58 0.68
N HIS A 36 -1.00 7.34 1.13
CA HIS A 36 -0.14 6.70 2.12
C HIS A 36 1.03 6.05 1.40
N ILE A 37 2.23 6.61 1.61
CA ILE A 37 3.45 6.22 0.92
C ILE A 37 4.42 5.67 1.97
N PHE A 38 4.84 4.43 1.79
CA PHE A 38 5.96 3.85 2.54
C PHE A 38 7.28 4.38 1.97
N LYS A 39 8.33 4.34 2.79
CA LYS A 39 9.67 4.75 2.35
C LYS A 39 10.20 3.85 1.22
N ASP A 40 9.95 2.56 1.31
CA ASP A 40 10.41 1.54 0.37
C ASP A 40 9.53 0.29 0.45
N ILE A 41 9.77 -0.66 -0.46
CA ILE A 41 9.03 -1.92 -0.55
C ILE A 41 9.28 -2.83 0.66
N GLU A 42 10.50 -2.81 1.20
CA GLU A 42 10.86 -3.61 2.37
C GLU A 42 10.06 -3.18 3.62
N THR A 43 9.92 -1.87 3.84
CA THR A 43 9.07 -1.32 4.90
C THR A 43 7.60 -1.73 4.71
N LEU A 44 7.10 -1.67 3.46
CA LEU A 44 5.73 -2.08 3.14
C LEU A 44 5.52 -3.57 3.44
N GLU A 45 6.43 -4.43 2.97
CA GLU A 45 6.36 -5.87 3.17
C GLU A 45 6.42 -6.24 4.66
N ASN A 46 7.28 -5.59 5.44
CA ASN A 46 7.35 -5.78 6.89
C ASN A 46 6.04 -5.41 7.61
N VAL A 47 5.34 -4.36 7.15
CA VAL A 47 4.04 -3.97 7.72
C VAL A 47 2.91 -4.89 7.25
N ALA A 48 3.03 -5.45 6.06
CA ALA A 48 2.04 -6.37 5.49
C ALA A 48 2.13 -7.79 6.06
N GLN A 49 3.27 -8.17 6.63
CA GLN A 49 3.45 -9.39 7.40
C GLN A 49 2.78 -9.21 8.77
N PHE A 50 1.49 -9.56 8.85
CA PHE A 50 0.77 -9.74 10.12
C PHE A 50 1.23 -10.99 10.86
#